data_AF-A0A8T3KUK9-F1
#
_entry.id   AF-A0A8T3KUK9-F1
#
_cell.length_a   1.000
_cell.length_b   1.000
_cell.length_c   1.000
_cell.angle_alpha   90.00
_cell.angle_beta   90.00
_cell.angle_gamma   90.00
#
_symmetry.space_group_name_H-M   'P 1'
#
loop_
_entity.id
_entity.type
_entity.pdbx_description
1 polymer ?
#
loop_
_entity_poly.entity_id
_entity_poly.type
_entity_poly.pdbx_seq_one_letter_code
_entity_poly.pdbx_strand_id
1 'polypeptide(L)'
;MPIKKYRVGELSKKAGVTKRTVHYYVNRGLIPPSEGSGQNSYYTDNHLVRILLIKKLQERFLPLEKIRGIIVGLDYNGVIEMLEHTEDASFEDPANSNAKAHPQGPSLGDVYKKIKLIPGLELHCSVDIFDKSMDKIELLVSYVRKLFDEEVKGEY
;
A
#
# COMPACT_ATOMS: atom_id res chain seq x y z
N MET A 1 -25.51 5.94 15.84
CA MET A 1 -25.44 7.09 14.92
C MET A 1 -25.89 6.65 13.53
N PRO A 2 -26.49 7.51 12.69
CA PRO A 2 -26.88 7.14 11.32
C PRO A 2 -25.64 6.83 10.47
N ILE A 3 -25.70 5.75 9.68
CA ILE A 3 -24.62 5.34 8.78
C ILE A 3 -24.41 6.43 7.73
N LYS A 4 -23.24 7.07 7.72
CA LYS A 4 -22.95 8.13 6.75
C LYS A 4 -22.61 7.51 5.40
N LYS A 5 -23.16 8.11 4.34
CA LYS A 5 -22.92 7.70 2.95
C LYS A 5 -21.93 8.65 2.27
N TYR A 6 -21.08 8.10 1.42
CA TYR A 6 -20.02 8.82 0.71
C TYR A 6 -20.02 8.46 -0.76
N ARG A 7 -19.83 9.44 -1.64
CA ARG A 7 -19.37 9.15 -3.01
C ARG A 7 -17.90 8.73 -2.97
N VAL A 8 -17.44 8.01 -3.99
CA VAL A 8 -16.04 7.52 -4.05
C VAL A 8 -15.00 8.63 -3.86
N GLY A 9 -15.27 9.85 -4.36
CA GLY A 9 -14.37 10.99 -4.19
C GLY A 9 -14.33 11.54 -2.76
N GLU A 10 -15.45 11.52 -2.05
CA GLU A 10 -15.51 11.93 -0.64
C GLU A 10 -14.84 10.89 0.25
N LEU A 11 -15.11 9.60 -0.01
CA LEU A 11 -14.47 8.49 0.68
C LEU A 11 -12.96 8.54 0.51
N SER A 12 -12.48 8.67 -0.74
CA SER A 12 -11.05 8.69 -1.02
C SER A 12 -10.35 9.86 -0.33
N LYS A 13 -10.98 11.05 -0.34
CA LYS A 13 -10.48 12.23 0.36
C LYS A 13 -10.42 12.02 1.87
N LYS A 14 -11.49 11.46 2.47
CA LYS A 14 -11.55 11.16 3.91
C LYS A 14 -10.52 10.11 4.35
N ALA A 15 -10.31 9.09 3.54
CA ALA A 15 -9.36 8.03 3.81
C ALA A 15 -7.89 8.41 3.49
N GLY A 16 -7.68 9.55 2.80
CA GLY A 16 -6.36 9.96 2.32
C GLY A 16 -5.77 8.96 1.32
N VAL A 17 -6.60 8.51 0.36
CA VAL A 17 -6.20 7.63 -0.76
C VAL A 17 -6.78 8.17 -2.08
N THR A 18 -6.34 7.60 -3.21
CA THR A 18 -6.92 7.93 -4.51
C THR A 18 -8.22 7.14 -4.76
N LYS A 19 -9.10 7.62 -5.64
CA LYS A 19 -10.27 6.84 -6.11
C LYS A 19 -9.84 5.49 -6.71
N ARG A 20 -8.70 5.47 -7.43
CA ARG A 20 -8.11 4.26 -8.00
C ARG A 20 -7.76 3.25 -6.91
N THR A 21 -7.21 3.70 -5.78
CA THR A 21 -6.90 2.83 -4.62
C THR A 21 -8.17 2.25 -4.01
N VAL A 22 -9.26 3.03 -3.89
CA VAL A 22 -10.57 2.51 -3.44
C VAL A 22 -11.04 1.38 -4.36
N HIS A 23 -11.08 1.61 -5.67
CA HIS A 23 -11.48 0.59 -6.64
C HIS A 23 -10.54 -0.63 -6.62
N TYR A 24 -9.24 -0.41 -6.44
CA TYR A 24 -8.27 -1.48 -6.29
C TYR A 24 -8.59 -2.34 -5.05
N TYR A 25 -8.90 -1.75 -3.90
CA TYR A 25 -9.29 -2.49 -2.70
C TYR A 25 -10.61 -3.24 -2.87
N VAL A 26 -11.59 -2.67 -3.57
CA VAL A 26 -12.84 -3.37 -3.93
C VAL A 26 -12.54 -4.57 -4.82
N ASN A 27 -11.78 -4.38 -5.91
CA ASN A 27 -11.46 -5.45 -6.87
C ASN A 27 -10.61 -6.56 -6.23
N ARG A 28 -9.76 -6.19 -5.27
CA ARG A 28 -8.99 -7.12 -4.45
C ARG A 28 -9.77 -7.62 -3.25
N GLY A 29 -11.08 -7.39 -3.14
CA GLY A 29 -11.93 -7.94 -2.07
C GLY A 29 -11.48 -7.57 -0.65
N LEU A 30 -10.71 -6.49 -0.50
CA LEU A 30 -10.23 -5.99 0.79
C LEU A 30 -11.31 -5.15 1.49
N ILE A 31 -12.16 -4.51 0.70
CA ILE A 31 -13.35 -3.82 1.17
C ILE A 31 -14.57 -4.28 0.35
N PRO A 32 -15.77 -4.23 0.93
CA PRO A 32 -17.00 -4.53 0.20
C PRO A 32 -17.18 -3.62 -1.04
N PRO A 33 -17.92 -4.08 -2.07
CA PRO A 33 -18.29 -3.21 -3.18
C PRO A 33 -19.20 -2.08 -2.72
N SER A 34 -19.23 -0.98 -3.50
CA SER A 34 -20.18 0.11 -3.27
C SER A 34 -21.62 -0.41 -3.24
N GLU A 35 -22.42 0.14 -2.35
CA GLU A 35 -23.86 -0.10 -2.30
C GLU A 35 -24.59 0.74 -3.34
N GLY A 36 -25.80 0.32 -3.73
CA GLY A 36 -26.60 0.98 -4.75
C GLY A 36 -26.13 0.68 -6.18
N SER A 37 -26.76 1.33 -7.16
CA SER A 37 -26.56 1.04 -8.59
C SER A 37 -26.23 2.30 -9.39
N GLY A 38 -25.27 2.18 -10.32
CA GLY A 38 -24.91 3.22 -11.27
C GLY A 38 -24.52 4.55 -10.60
N GLN A 39 -25.21 5.62 -10.98
CA GLN A 39 -24.95 6.98 -10.50
C GLN A 39 -25.29 7.19 -9.01
N ASN A 40 -26.09 6.27 -8.45
CA ASN A 40 -26.48 6.23 -7.04
C ASN A 40 -25.59 5.28 -6.23
N SER A 41 -24.44 4.85 -6.76
CA SER A 41 -23.46 4.09 -5.98
C SER A 41 -22.88 4.94 -4.85
N TYR A 42 -22.81 4.36 -3.66
CA TYR A 42 -22.25 5.00 -2.48
C TYR A 42 -21.46 4.01 -1.62
N TYR A 43 -20.63 4.57 -0.75
CA TYR A 43 -19.85 3.89 0.27
C TYR A 43 -20.33 4.35 1.64
N THR A 44 -19.97 3.62 2.68
CA THR A 44 -20.42 3.88 4.06
C THR A 44 -19.24 4.03 5.02
N ASP A 45 -19.51 4.38 6.28
CA ASP A 45 -18.48 4.42 7.32
C ASP A 45 -17.73 3.08 7.47
N ASN A 46 -18.41 1.95 7.25
CA ASN A 46 -17.76 0.62 7.23
C ASN A 46 -16.62 0.55 6.19
N HIS A 47 -16.83 1.15 5.01
CA HIS A 47 -15.80 1.20 3.99
C HIS A 47 -14.63 2.10 4.42
N LEU A 48 -14.95 3.24 5.02
CA LEU A 48 -13.95 4.19 5.49
C LEU A 48 -13.01 3.56 6.52
N VAL A 49 -13.57 2.93 7.56
CA VAL A 49 -12.78 2.36 8.66
C VAL A 49 -11.93 1.19 8.21
N ARG A 50 -12.41 0.36 7.26
CA ARG A 50 -11.61 -0.69 6.64
C ARG A 50 -10.43 -0.11 5.86
N ILE A 51 -10.62 0.96 5.09
CA ILE A 51 -9.51 1.61 4.35
C ILE A 51 -8.47 2.17 5.33
N LEU A 52 -8.91 2.79 6.43
CA LEU A 52 -8.00 3.30 7.45
C LEU A 52 -7.20 2.17 8.10
N LEU A 53 -7.84 1.04 8.42
CA LEU A 53 -7.16 -0.13 8.97
C LEU A 53 -6.15 -0.73 7.98
N ILE A 54 -6.51 -0.85 6.69
CA ILE A 54 -5.57 -1.29 5.65
C ILE A 54 -4.32 -0.42 5.65
N LYS A 55 -4.47 0.91 5.70
CA LYS A 55 -3.34 1.84 5.73
C LYS A 55 -2.46 1.62 6.97
N LYS A 56 -3.04 1.57 8.17
CA LYS A 56 -2.28 1.32 9.41
C LYS A 56 -1.53 -0.01 9.38
N LEU A 57 -2.09 -1.05 8.76
CA LEU A 57 -1.41 -2.35 8.61
C LEU A 57 -0.31 -2.31 7.54
N GLN A 58 -0.50 -1.57 6.45
CA GLN A 58 0.53 -1.33 5.43
C GLN A 58 1.71 -0.52 5.97
N GLU A 59 1.46 0.45 6.85
CA GLU A 59 2.48 1.23 7.57
C GLU A 59 3.39 0.33 8.42
N ARG A 60 2.89 -0.82 8.85
CA ARG A 60 3.65 -1.87 9.57
C ARG A 60 4.29 -2.89 8.62
N PHE A 61 4.39 -2.58 7.33
CA PHE A 61 4.97 -3.42 6.27
C PHE A 61 4.28 -4.78 6.07
N LEU A 62 3.00 -4.92 6.45
CA LEU A 62 2.27 -6.15 6.13
C LEU A 62 1.93 -6.20 4.63
N PRO A 63 2.19 -7.33 3.95
CA PRO A 63 1.77 -7.52 2.57
C PRO A 63 0.24 -7.59 2.48
N LEU A 64 -0.31 -7.06 1.38
CA LEU A 64 -1.76 -6.96 1.17
C LEU A 64 -2.50 -8.30 1.31
N GLU A 65 -1.87 -9.42 0.93
CA GLU A 65 -2.48 -10.76 1.09
C GLU A 65 -2.67 -11.13 2.57
N LYS A 66 -1.71 -10.79 3.45
CA LYS A 66 -1.89 -10.98 4.90
C LYS A 66 -2.95 -10.05 5.46
N ILE A 67 -2.97 -8.79 5.02
CA ILE A 67 -3.98 -7.81 5.42
C ILE A 67 -5.38 -8.29 5.05
N ARG A 68 -5.55 -8.90 3.87
CA ARG A 68 -6.81 -9.50 3.45
C ARG A 68 -7.30 -10.58 4.40
N GLY A 69 -6.40 -11.49 4.81
CA GLY A 69 -6.72 -12.56 5.76
C GLY A 69 -7.21 -12.04 7.11
N ILE A 70 -6.73 -10.87 7.53
CA ILE A 70 -7.19 -10.19 8.74
C ILE A 70 -8.57 -9.54 8.50
N ILE A 71 -8.70 -8.72 7.46
CA ILE A 71 -9.84 -7.80 7.29
C ILE A 71 -11.12 -8.50 6.84
N VAL A 72 -11.02 -9.57 6.04
CA VAL A 72 -12.21 -10.25 5.50
C VAL A 72 -13.02 -10.94 6.60
N GLY A 73 -12.38 -11.39 7.68
CA GLY A 73 -13.06 -12.04 8.80
C GLY A 73 -13.68 -11.08 9.83
N LEU A 74 -13.38 -9.78 9.75
CA LEU A 74 -13.86 -8.79 10.73
C LEU A 74 -15.23 -8.25 10.34
N ASP A 75 -16.11 -8.08 11.33
CA ASP A 75 -17.32 -7.27 11.20
C ASP A 75 -16.99 -5.78 11.42
N TYR A 76 -18.01 -4.92 11.43
CA TYR A 76 -17.78 -3.47 11.62
C TYR A 76 -17.11 -3.17 12.96
N ASN A 77 -17.57 -3.80 14.04
CA ASN A 77 -17.06 -3.56 15.39
C ASN A 77 -15.61 -4.06 15.53
N GLY A 78 -15.30 -5.25 15.02
CA GLY A 78 -13.95 -5.79 15.04
C GLY A 78 -12.95 -4.93 14.24
N VAL A 79 -13.39 -4.28 13.15
CA VAL A 79 -12.55 -3.30 12.45
C VAL A 79 -12.29 -2.05 13.30
N ILE A 80 -13.29 -1.54 14.01
CA ILE A 80 -13.14 -0.39 14.91
C ILE A 80 -12.19 -0.75 16.06
N GLU A 81 -12.43 -1.86 16.74
CA GLU A 81 -11.57 -2.33 17.84
C GLU A 81 -10.12 -2.43 17.37
N MET A 82 -9.85 -3.08 16.24
CA MET A 82 -8.49 -3.19 15.72
C MET A 82 -7.89 -1.82 15.34
N LEU A 83 -8.70 -0.90 14.84
CA LEU A 83 -8.25 0.45 14.48
C LEU A 83 -7.91 1.30 15.72
N GLU A 84 -8.61 1.11 16.83
CA GLU A 84 -8.35 1.77 18.12
C GLU A 84 -7.09 1.21 18.78
N HIS A 85 -6.93 -0.12 18.83
CA HIS A 85 -5.77 -0.78 19.45
C HIS A 85 -4.47 -0.69 18.62
N THR A 86 -4.55 -0.21 17.37
CA THR A 86 -3.35 0.05 16.57
C THR A 86 -2.66 1.38 16.92
N GLU A 87 -3.22 2.18 17.82
CA GLU A 87 -2.66 3.47 18.29
C GLU A 87 -1.65 3.31 19.44
N ASP A 88 -1.66 2.16 20.14
CA ASP A 88 -0.81 1.91 21.32
C ASP A 88 0.66 1.58 21.01
N ALA A 89 1.03 1.48 19.73
CA ALA A 89 2.44 1.43 19.34
C ALA A 89 2.89 2.83 18.94
N SER A 90 3.15 3.66 19.95
CA SER A 90 3.87 4.93 19.81
C SER A 90 5.20 4.70 19.09
N PHE A 91 5.22 4.94 17.78
CA PHE A 91 6.46 5.22 17.09
C PHE A 91 6.82 6.68 17.41
N GLU A 92 7.71 6.86 18.39
CA GLU A 92 8.56 8.05 18.39
C GLU A 92 9.39 8.00 17.11
N ASP A 93 9.14 8.96 16.22
CA ASP A 93 9.97 9.21 15.05
C ASP A 93 10.81 10.48 15.35
N PRO A 94 12.05 10.35 15.87
CA PRO A 94 12.92 11.50 16.16
C PRO A 94 13.42 12.23 14.90
N ALA A 95 12.91 11.92 13.71
CA ALA A 95 13.37 12.49 12.45
C ALA A 95 12.27 13.22 11.63
N ASN A 96 11.12 13.59 12.23
CA ASN A 96 10.11 14.38 11.51
C ASN A 96 10.38 15.89 11.55
N SER A 97 11.24 16.36 10.65
CA SER A 97 11.12 17.71 10.08
C SER A 97 11.26 17.66 8.56
N ASN A 98 10.36 16.93 7.90
CA ASN A 98 9.68 17.33 6.66
C ASN A 98 8.93 16.13 6.05
N ALA A 99 7.62 16.31 5.91
CA ALA A 99 6.73 15.38 5.26
C ALA A 99 7.20 14.99 3.85
N LYS A 100 7.38 13.67 3.61
CA LYS A 100 6.97 12.89 2.42
C LYS A 100 7.80 11.61 2.30
N ALA A 101 7.22 10.44 2.60
CA ALA A 101 7.50 9.15 1.93
C ALA A 101 6.59 8.03 2.47
N HIS A 102 5.34 7.97 1.99
CA HIS A 102 4.68 6.67 1.81
C HIS A 102 5.01 6.21 0.37
N PRO A 103 5.15 4.91 0.09
CA PRO A 103 5.49 4.42 -1.25
C PRO A 103 4.29 4.64 -2.20
N GLN A 104 4.20 5.85 -2.74
CA GLN A 104 3.33 6.20 -3.85
C GLN A 104 3.99 5.62 -5.10
N GLY A 105 3.23 4.85 -5.89
CA GLY A 105 3.60 4.63 -7.29
C GLY A 105 3.81 5.98 -7.99
N PRO A 106 4.52 6.01 -9.13
CA PRO A 106 5.07 7.25 -9.69
C PRO A 106 3.97 8.29 -9.90
N SER A 107 4.12 9.45 -9.24
CA SER A 107 3.31 10.64 -9.51
C SER A 107 3.86 11.37 -10.74
N LEU A 108 2.96 11.98 -11.52
CA LEU A 108 3.29 12.68 -12.75
C LEU A 108 4.19 13.89 -12.44
N GLY A 109 5.50 13.77 -12.68
CA GLY A 109 6.51 14.83 -12.46
C GLY A 109 7.71 14.43 -11.59
N ASP A 110 7.63 13.31 -10.86
CA ASP A 110 8.75 12.81 -10.09
C ASP A 110 9.78 12.13 -11.02
N VAL A 111 11.06 12.52 -10.93
CA VAL A 111 12.12 11.93 -11.74
C VAL A 111 12.59 10.64 -11.07
N TYR A 112 12.29 9.51 -11.71
CA TYR A 112 12.74 8.18 -11.29
C TYR A 112 13.79 7.63 -12.24
N LYS A 113 14.75 6.89 -11.70
CA LYS A 113 15.64 6.03 -12.47
C LYS A 113 15.10 4.60 -12.46
N LYS A 114 15.00 4.03 -13.66
CA LYS A 114 14.62 2.64 -13.88
C LYS A 114 15.88 1.82 -14.15
N ILE A 115 16.12 0.82 -13.32
CA ILE A 115 17.29 -0.05 -13.37
C ILE A 115 16.81 -1.46 -13.63
N LYS A 116 17.22 -2.04 -14.76
CA LYS A 116 16.92 -3.43 -15.06
C LYS A 116 17.82 -4.34 -14.24
N LEU A 117 17.23 -5.17 -13.38
CA LEU A 117 17.97 -6.14 -12.58
C LEU A 117 18.24 -7.40 -13.40
N ILE A 118 17.17 -8.01 -13.92
CA ILE A 118 17.14 -9.19 -14.82
C ILE A 118 15.93 -9.08 -15.77
N PRO A 119 15.79 -9.92 -16.82
CA PRO A 119 14.56 -9.97 -17.61
C PRO A 119 13.34 -10.18 -16.72
N GLY A 120 12.36 -9.29 -16.82
CA GLY A 120 11.13 -9.35 -16.01
C GLY A 120 11.22 -8.73 -14.60
N LEU A 121 12.40 -8.28 -14.14
CA LEU A 121 12.56 -7.64 -12.84
C LEU A 121 13.30 -6.30 -12.96
N GLU A 122 12.69 -5.24 -12.43
CA GLU A 122 13.19 -3.87 -12.51
C GLU A 122 13.11 -3.19 -11.14
N LEU A 123 14.15 -2.43 -10.80
CA LEU A 123 14.18 -1.54 -9.64
C LEU A 123 13.84 -0.12 -10.10
N HIS A 124 12.82 0.47 -9.49
CA HIS A 124 12.43 1.86 -9.73
C HIS A 124 12.70 2.64 -8.44
N CYS A 125 13.62 3.60 -8.49
CA CYS A 125 13.97 4.44 -7.35
C CYS A 125 14.06 5.91 -7.78
N SER A 126 13.76 6.83 -6.85
CA SER A 126 13.90 8.26 -7.15
C SER A 126 15.36 8.60 -7.45
N VAL A 127 15.60 9.67 -8.22
CA VAL A 127 16.96 10.15 -8.50
C VAL A 127 17.72 10.45 -7.21
N ASP A 128 17.06 11.02 -6.20
CA ASP A 128 17.70 11.31 -4.91
C ASP A 128 18.20 10.07 -4.17
N ILE A 129 17.43 8.97 -4.20
CA ILE A 129 17.83 7.70 -3.58
C ILE A 129 18.96 7.08 -4.39
N PHE A 130 18.86 7.13 -5.72
CA PHE A 130 19.89 6.62 -6.61
C PHE A 130 21.25 7.28 -6.35
N ASP A 131 21.27 8.61 -6.32
CA ASP A 131 22.50 9.37 -6.16
C ASP A 131 23.09 9.21 -4.75
N LYS A 132 22.26 9.10 -3.71
CA LYS A 132 22.70 8.91 -2.31
C LYS A 132 23.12 7.48 -1.96
N SER A 133 22.69 6.49 -2.74
CA SER A 133 22.82 5.06 -2.38
C SER A 133 23.34 4.20 -3.51
N MET A 134 24.13 4.77 -4.43
CA MET A 134 24.67 4.07 -5.60
C MET A 134 25.33 2.74 -5.22
N ASP A 135 26.26 2.73 -4.26
CA ASP A 135 27.01 1.53 -3.87
C ASP A 135 26.09 0.40 -3.38
N LYS A 136 25.02 0.76 -2.66
CA LYS A 136 24.03 -0.20 -2.16
C LYS A 136 23.17 -0.75 -3.30
N ILE A 137 22.83 0.09 -4.27
CA ILE A 137 22.07 -0.30 -5.45
C ILE A 137 22.90 -1.24 -6.32
N GLU A 138 24.19 -0.95 -6.51
CA GLU A 138 25.12 -1.85 -7.22
C GLU A 138 25.25 -3.20 -6.50
N LEU A 139 25.39 -3.17 -5.17
CA LEU A 139 25.42 -4.40 -4.37
C LEU A 139 24.14 -5.22 -4.54
N LEU A 140 22.97 -4.56 -4.52
CA LEU A 140 21.68 -5.21 -4.74
C LEU A 140 21.57 -5.80 -6.15
N VAL A 141 21.99 -5.08 -7.18
CA VAL A 141 22.00 -5.56 -8.58
C VAL A 141 22.88 -6.80 -8.68
N SER A 142 24.09 -6.76 -8.10
CA SER A 142 25.03 -7.88 -8.03
C SER A 142 24.39 -9.09 -7.34
N TYR A 143 23.78 -8.89 -6.17
CA TYR A 143 23.16 -9.94 -5.40
C TYR A 143 21.99 -10.59 -6.14
N VAL A 144 21.10 -9.78 -6.74
CA VAL A 144 19.98 -10.28 -7.53
C VAL A 144 20.48 -11.06 -8.74
N ARG A 145 21.48 -10.57 -9.47
CA ARG A 145 22.02 -11.35 -10.61
C ARG A 145 22.54 -12.71 -10.16
N LYS A 146 23.34 -12.76 -9.10
CA LYS A 146 23.83 -14.03 -8.53
C LYS A 146 22.70 -14.99 -8.16
N LEU A 147 21.64 -14.49 -7.50
CA LEU A 147 20.50 -15.31 -7.11
C LEU A 147 19.75 -15.95 -8.30
N PHE A 148 19.73 -15.27 -9.44
CA PHE A 148 19.01 -15.74 -10.64
C PHE A 148 19.93 -16.39 -11.67
N ASP A 149 21.25 -16.27 -11.53
CA ASP A 149 22.25 -16.96 -12.35
C ASP A 149 22.60 -18.38 -11.81
N GLU A 150 22.14 -18.75 -10.60
CA GLU A 150 22.47 -20.05 -9.96
C GLU A 150 21.66 -21.27 -10.43
N GLU A 151 20.81 -21.16 -11.46
CA GLU A 151 20.06 -22.31 -12.03
C GLU A 151 20.48 -22.73 -13.45
N VAL A 152 21.79 -22.95 -13.67
CA VAL A 152 22.27 -23.89 -14.72
C VAL A 152 23.48 -24.70 -14.22
N LYS A 153 23.38 -25.36 -13.06
CA LYS A 153 24.21 -26.55 -12.74
C LYS A 153 23.42 -27.50 -11.83
N GLY A 154 22.55 -28.26 -12.46
CA GLY A 154 21.88 -29.41 -11.86
C GLY A 154 21.56 -30.42 -12.95
N GLU A 155 22.60 -31.09 -13.45
CA GLU A 155 22.45 -32.34 -14.21
C GLU A 155 21.73 -33.36 -13.30
N TYR A 156 20.61 -33.91 -13.78
CA TYR A 156 20.16 -35.27 -13.52
C TYR A 156 19.42 -35.79 -14.75
#